data_AF-X1K5W7-F1
#
_entry.id   AF-X1K5W7-F1
#
_cell.length_a   1.000
_cell.length_b   1.000
_cell.length_c   1.000
_cell.angle_alpha   90.00
_cell.angle_beta   90.00
_cell.angle_gamma   90.00
#
_symmetry.space_group_name_H-M   'P 1'
#
loop_
_entity.id
_entity.type
_entity.pdbx_description
1 polymer ?
#
loop_
_entity_poly.entity_id
_entity_poly.type
_entity_poly.pdbx_seq_one_letter_code
_entity_poly.pdbx_strand_id
1 'polypeptide(L)'
;MDAKKVDEIVDTLTEKLYSHTHALGRREAQALLSSDLVKTPSDEESRLMWELFDQYAQVLNLRERFNIKEFMGDQPQREIVVTGAFVESENMSRIFQCTSVIHQRSELPPNFQIQVQPGQPVPLLPGFPIRFDVELVSEGWKINEEGI
;
A
#
# COMPACT_ATOMS: atom_id res chain seq x y z
N MET A 1 15.75 -27.93 -13.92
CA MET A 1 15.77 -26.64 -14.64
C MET A 1 17.23 -26.22 -14.75
N ASP A 2 17.70 -25.84 -15.93
CA ASP A 2 19.11 -25.49 -16.17
C ASP A 2 19.45 -24.13 -15.52
N ALA A 3 20.66 -23.97 -14.99
CA ALA A 3 21.10 -22.74 -14.31
C ALA A 3 21.01 -21.52 -15.24
N LYS A 4 21.38 -21.67 -16.52
CA LYS A 4 21.21 -20.61 -17.53
C LYS A 4 19.77 -20.15 -17.72
N LYS A 5 18.82 -21.09 -17.62
CA LYS A 5 17.39 -20.78 -17.74
C LYS A 5 16.91 -19.96 -16.53
N VAL A 6 17.44 -20.28 -15.35
CA VAL A 6 17.15 -19.51 -14.12
C VAL A 6 17.68 -18.09 -14.26
N ASP A 7 18.93 -17.92 -14.71
CA ASP A 7 19.52 -16.59 -14.92
C ASP A 7 18.72 -15.77 -15.96
N GLU A 8 18.34 -16.37 -17.10
CA GLU A 8 17.50 -15.71 -18.09
C GLU A 8 16.14 -15.25 -17.55
N ILE A 9 15.53 -16.05 -16.66
CA ILE A 9 14.26 -15.70 -16.02
C ILE A 9 14.46 -14.54 -15.04
N VAL A 10 15.49 -14.60 -14.21
CA VAL A 10 15.84 -13.54 -13.27
C VAL A 10 16.04 -12.24 -14.03
N ASP A 11 16.94 -12.21 -15.01
CA ASP A 11 17.22 -11.04 -15.84
C ASP A 11 15.96 -10.49 -16.52
N THR A 12 15.08 -11.38 -17.00
CA THR A 12 13.85 -10.96 -17.66
C THR A 12 12.89 -10.29 -16.68
N LEU A 13 12.68 -10.89 -15.51
CA LEU A 13 11.76 -10.39 -14.49
C LEU A 13 12.27 -9.14 -13.76
N THR A 14 13.60 -8.98 -13.62
CA THR A 14 14.19 -7.85 -12.88
C THR A 14 14.66 -6.70 -13.76
N GLU A 15 15.12 -6.96 -14.98
CA GLU A 15 15.76 -5.94 -15.83
C GLU A 15 15.00 -5.64 -17.11
N LYS A 16 14.43 -6.65 -17.78
CA LYS A 16 13.90 -6.49 -19.16
C LYS A 16 12.43 -6.11 -19.21
N LEU A 17 11.64 -6.48 -18.21
CA LEU A 17 10.27 -6.00 -18.03
C LEU A 17 10.33 -4.60 -17.40
N TYR A 18 10.83 -3.63 -18.16
CA TYR A 18 10.97 -2.23 -17.75
C TYR A 18 9.61 -1.57 -17.47
N SER A 19 8.99 -1.85 -16.32
CA SER A 19 8.21 -0.88 -15.54
C SER A 19 7.59 -1.56 -14.33
N HIS A 20 7.43 -0.80 -13.24
CA HIS A 20 6.57 -1.14 -12.11
C HIS A 20 5.06 -1.24 -12.47
N THR A 21 4.73 -1.30 -13.77
CA THR A 21 3.37 -1.30 -14.32
C THR A 21 3.13 -2.40 -15.36
N HIS A 22 4.14 -3.19 -15.75
CA HIS A 22 3.96 -4.28 -16.71
C HIS A 22 3.35 -5.50 -16.00
N ALA A 23 2.04 -5.71 -16.21
CA ALA A 23 1.38 -6.93 -15.77
C ALA A 23 1.80 -8.09 -16.69
N LEU A 24 2.55 -9.05 -16.15
CA LEU A 24 2.94 -10.26 -16.89
C LEU A 24 1.70 -11.15 -17.11
N GLY A 25 1.26 -11.26 -18.35
CA GLY A 25 0.13 -12.12 -18.71
C GLY A 25 0.48 -13.61 -18.62
N ARG A 26 -0.52 -14.49 -18.43
CA ARG A 26 -0.29 -15.95 -18.33
C ARG A 26 0.44 -16.54 -19.55
N ARG A 27 0.15 -16.06 -20.76
CA ARG A 27 0.84 -16.50 -22.00
C ARG A 27 2.31 -16.09 -22.00
N GLU A 28 2.62 -14.89 -21.52
CA GLU A 28 4.00 -14.40 -21.38
C GLU A 28 4.74 -15.21 -20.32
N ALA A 29 4.09 -15.45 -19.18
CA ALA A 29 4.63 -16.30 -18.12
C ALA A 29 4.89 -17.73 -18.60
N GLN A 30 4.00 -18.33 -19.39
CA GLN A 30 4.22 -19.66 -19.98
C GLN A 30 5.39 -19.68 -20.97
N ALA A 31 5.55 -18.64 -21.79
CA ALA A 31 6.69 -18.54 -22.71
C ALA A 31 8.03 -18.42 -21.95
N LEU A 32 8.04 -17.69 -20.83
CA LEU A 32 9.23 -17.47 -20.01
C LEU A 32 9.57 -18.68 -19.11
N LEU A 33 8.58 -19.19 -18.37
CA LEU A 33 8.75 -20.17 -17.30
C LEU A 33 8.43 -21.62 -17.72
N SER A 34 7.90 -21.84 -18.93
CA SER A 34 7.32 -23.09 -19.45
C SER A 34 5.92 -23.45 -18.92
N SER A 35 5.20 -24.26 -19.71
CA SER A 35 3.88 -24.80 -19.39
C SER A 35 3.87 -25.79 -18.22
N ASP A 36 5.03 -26.39 -17.90
CA ASP A 36 5.15 -27.34 -16.80
C ASP A 36 5.05 -26.64 -15.45
N LEU A 37 5.51 -25.39 -15.39
CA LEU A 37 5.44 -24.53 -14.21
C LEU A 37 4.19 -23.65 -14.20
N VAL A 38 3.75 -23.15 -15.35
CA VAL A 38 2.59 -22.24 -15.43
C VAL A 38 1.36 -22.98 -15.98
N LYS A 39 0.59 -23.52 -15.05
CA LYS A 39 -0.65 -24.26 -15.34
C LYS A 39 -1.85 -23.33 -15.42
N THR A 40 -2.88 -23.80 -16.12
CA THR A 40 -4.20 -23.14 -16.12
C THR A 40 -4.98 -23.69 -14.92
N PRO A 41 -5.53 -22.81 -14.05
CA PRO A 41 -6.36 -23.28 -12.94
C PRO A 41 -7.65 -23.91 -13.48
N SER A 42 -8.16 -24.89 -12.76
CA SER A 42 -9.55 -25.33 -12.87
C SER A 42 -10.52 -24.19 -12.52
N ASP A 43 -11.80 -24.36 -12.85
CA ASP A 43 -12.82 -23.35 -12.55
C ASP A 43 -12.92 -23.07 -11.03
N GLU A 44 -12.78 -24.11 -10.21
CA GLU A 44 -12.80 -23.99 -8.74
C GLU A 44 -11.58 -23.23 -8.23
N GLU A 45 -10.37 -23.58 -8.68
CA GLU A 45 -9.14 -22.86 -8.32
C GLU A 45 -9.21 -21.41 -8.77
N SER A 46 -9.71 -21.15 -9.98
CA SER A 46 -9.86 -19.78 -10.49
C SER A 46 -10.83 -18.97 -9.64
N ARG A 47 -11.94 -19.56 -9.18
CA ARG A 47 -12.88 -18.90 -8.27
C ARG A 47 -12.20 -18.56 -6.95
N LEU A 48 -11.50 -19.52 -6.34
CA LEU A 48 -10.80 -19.32 -5.06
C LEU A 48 -9.71 -18.26 -5.16
N MET A 49 -8.95 -18.24 -6.26
CA MET A 49 -7.93 -17.22 -6.51
C MET A 49 -8.53 -15.80 -6.57
N TRP A 50 -9.70 -15.66 -7.19
CA TRP A 50 -10.40 -14.36 -7.25
C TRP A 50 -10.98 -13.95 -5.91
N GLU A 51 -11.58 -14.89 -5.16
CA GLU A 51 -12.08 -14.63 -3.81
C GLU A 51 -10.95 -14.17 -2.88
N LEU A 52 -9.81 -14.85 -2.93
CA LEU A 52 -8.63 -14.48 -2.17
C LEU A 52 -8.11 -13.08 -2.57
N PHE A 53 -8.03 -12.80 -3.88
CA PHE A 53 -7.67 -11.47 -4.37
C PHE A 53 -8.63 -10.40 -3.87
N ASP A 54 -9.94 -10.67 -3.85
CA ASP A 54 -10.93 -9.72 -3.38
C ASP A 54 -10.78 -9.40 -1.89
N GLN A 55 -10.47 -10.40 -1.07
CA GLN A 55 -10.19 -10.19 0.35
C GLN A 55 -8.93 -9.34 0.54
N TYR A 56 -7.83 -9.63 -0.17
CA TYR A 56 -6.65 -8.76 -0.14
C TYR A 56 -6.98 -7.32 -0.58
N ALA A 57 -7.73 -7.17 -1.67
CA ALA A 57 -8.09 -5.86 -2.21
C ALA A 57 -8.95 -5.05 -1.24
N GLN A 58 -9.78 -5.72 -0.45
CA GLN A 58 -10.55 -5.12 0.64
C GLN A 58 -9.64 -4.66 1.78
N VAL A 59 -8.79 -5.54 2.31
CA VAL A 59 -7.93 -5.20 3.48
C VAL A 59 -6.88 -4.13 3.13
N LEU A 60 -6.36 -4.16 1.92
CA LEU A 60 -5.40 -3.17 1.41
C LEU A 60 -6.08 -1.90 0.86
N ASN A 61 -7.41 -1.82 0.86
CA ASN A 61 -8.19 -0.72 0.30
C ASN A 61 -7.81 -0.37 -1.15
N LEU A 62 -7.46 -1.38 -1.99
CA LEU A 62 -6.93 -1.16 -3.34
C LEU A 62 -7.93 -0.50 -4.30
N ARG A 63 -9.23 -0.55 -3.96
CA ARG A 63 -10.34 -0.02 -4.77
C ARG A 63 -10.82 1.34 -4.27
N GLU A 64 -10.30 1.80 -3.14
CA GLU A 64 -10.71 3.05 -2.52
C GLU A 64 -9.65 4.12 -2.74
N ARG A 65 -10.10 5.36 -2.99
CA ARG A 65 -9.20 6.51 -3.06
C ARG A 65 -9.07 7.10 -1.66
N PHE A 66 -7.85 7.22 -1.16
CA PHE A 66 -7.60 7.94 0.08
C PHE A 66 -7.66 9.45 -0.14
N ASN A 67 -8.60 10.12 0.54
CA ASN A 67 -8.67 11.58 0.58
C ASN A 67 -8.29 12.09 1.96
N ILE A 68 -7.09 12.67 2.07
CA ILE A 68 -6.54 13.18 3.34
C ILE A 68 -7.43 14.25 3.98
N LYS A 69 -8.11 15.08 3.18
CA LYS A 69 -8.97 16.14 3.69
C LYS A 69 -10.25 15.57 4.31
N GLU A 70 -10.85 14.57 3.68
CA GLU A 70 -12.02 13.87 4.22
C GLU A 70 -11.65 13.07 5.47
N PHE A 71 -10.49 12.39 5.44
CA PHE A 71 -9.97 11.65 6.60
C PHE A 71 -9.71 12.58 7.79
N MET A 72 -9.16 13.76 7.57
CA MET A 72 -8.85 14.69 8.66
C MET A 72 -10.07 15.46 9.18
N GLY A 73 -10.98 15.87 8.30
CA GLY A 73 -12.10 16.74 8.65
C GLY A 73 -11.61 18.03 9.32
N ASP A 74 -12.16 18.36 10.49
CA ASP A 74 -11.76 19.53 11.28
C ASP A 74 -10.69 19.21 12.35
N GLN A 75 -10.15 17.98 12.36
CA GLN A 75 -9.16 17.58 13.35
C GLN A 75 -7.79 18.18 13.01
N PRO A 76 -7.08 18.81 13.96
CA PRO A 76 -5.74 19.34 13.73
C PRO A 76 -4.68 18.23 13.62
N GLN A 77 -4.98 17.04 14.13
CA GLN A 77 -4.11 15.88 14.13
C GLN A 77 -4.92 14.58 14.12
N ARG A 78 -4.53 13.60 13.32
CA ARG A 78 -5.03 12.21 13.40
C ARG A 78 -3.91 11.21 13.13
N GLU A 79 -3.95 10.10 13.84
CA GLU A 79 -3.14 8.93 13.51
C GLU A 79 -3.85 8.09 12.45
N ILE A 80 -3.07 7.53 11.52
CA ILE A 80 -3.52 6.56 10.53
C ILE A 80 -2.62 5.33 10.58
N VAL A 81 -3.23 4.15 10.50
CA VAL A 81 -2.54 2.88 10.31
C VAL A 81 -2.93 2.33 8.95
N VAL A 82 -1.94 2.05 8.11
CA VAL A 82 -2.12 1.54 6.76
C VAL A 82 -1.44 0.18 6.65
N THR A 83 -2.18 -0.80 6.16
CA THR A 83 -1.62 -2.08 5.73
C THR A 83 -1.07 -1.94 4.33
N GLY A 84 0.24 -2.16 4.16
CA GLY A 84 0.92 -2.00 2.87
C GLY A 84 1.13 -3.30 2.11
N ALA A 85 1.30 -4.43 2.82
CA ALA A 85 1.61 -5.71 2.18
C ALA A 85 1.30 -6.91 3.08
N PHE A 86 1.17 -8.07 2.44
CA PHE A 86 1.08 -9.38 3.06
C PHE A 86 2.16 -10.31 2.51
N VAL A 87 2.66 -11.21 3.36
CA VAL A 87 3.48 -12.36 2.96
C VAL A 87 2.90 -13.58 3.65
N GLU A 88 2.41 -14.52 2.86
CA GLU A 88 1.71 -15.69 3.37
C GLU A 88 2.29 -16.99 2.81
N SER A 89 2.25 -18.01 3.65
CA SER A 89 2.51 -19.41 3.34
C SER A 89 1.46 -20.26 4.07
N GLU A 90 1.45 -21.57 3.81
CA GLU A 90 0.53 -22.53 4.44
C GLU A 90 0.49 -22.43 5.97
N ASN A 91 1.61 -22.03 6.60
CA ASN A 91 1.80 -22.03 8.05
C ASN A 91 2.26 -20.68 8.63
N MET A 92 2.29 -19.62 7.83
CA MET A 92 2.75 -18.30 8.28
C MET A 92 2.01 -17.21 7.52
N SER A 93 1.50 -16.22 8.25
CA SER A 93 1.01 -14.98 7.67
C SER A 93 1.72 -13.79 8.33
N ARG A 94 2.20 -12.86 7.51
CA ARG A 94 2.85 -11.63 7.95
C ARG A 94 2.24 -10.45 7.23
N ILE A 95 2.07 -9.37 7.99
CA ILE A 95 1.49 -8.11 7.52
C ILE A 95 2.51 -6.98 7.69
N PHE A 96 2.68 -6.15 6.67
CA PHE A 96 3.46 -4.93 6.77
C PHE A 96 2.52 -3.76 7.09
N GLN A 97 2.73 -3.13 8.24
CA GLN A 97 1.92 -2.00 8.68
C GLN A 97 2.77 -0.75 8.82
N CYS A 98 2.20 0.38 8.43
CA CYS A 98 2.75 1.71 8.59
C CYS A 98 1.81 2.54 9.44
N THR A 99 2.33 3.11 10.53
CA THR A 99 1.61 4.07 11.38
C THR A 99 2.19 5.45 11.13
N SER A 100 1.33 6.39 10.78
CA SER A 100 1.70 7.79 10.56
C SER A 100 0.77 8.73 11.32
N VAL A 101 1.28 9.89 11.70
CA VAL A 101 0.49 10.99 12.25
C VAL A 101 0.39 12.08 11.20
N ILE A 102 -0.83 12.50 10.92
CA ILE A 102 -1.13 13.57 9.97
C ILE A 102 -1.48 14.82 10.77
N HIS A 103 -0.80 15.92 10.49
CA HIS A 103 -1.08 17.23 11.03
C HIS A 103 -1.76 18.09 9.98
N GLN A 104 -2.86 18.75 10.37
CA GLN A 104 -3.60 19.69 9.54
C GLN A 104 -3.48 21.10 10.13
N ARG A 105 -3.01 22.06 9.32
CA ARG A 105 -2.85 23.46 9.75
C ARG A 105 -3.13 24.45 8.62
N SER A 106 -3.55 25.66 8.97
CA SER A 106 -3.65 26.75 8.00
C SER A 106 -2.26 27.26 7.60
N GLU A 107 -2.07 27.50 6.31
CA GLU A 107 -0.88 28.16 5.78
C GLU A 107 -1.05 29.67 5.90
N LEU A 108 -0.26 30.28 6.78
CA LEU A 108 -0.38 31.67 7.16
C LEU A 108 0.63 32.54 6.38
N PRO A 109 0.23 33.73 5.92
CA PRO A 109 1.17 34.67 5.31
C PRO A 109 2.29 35.08 6.28
N PRO A 110 3.48 35.46 5.79
CA PRO A 110 4.62 35.81 6.63
C PRO A 110 4.36 36.92 7.67
N ASN A 111 3.42 37.82 7.41
CA ASN A 111 3.08 38.94 8.27
C ASN A 111 1.87 38.68 9.19
N PHE A 112 1.35 37.46 9.20
CA PHE A 112 0.17 37.09 9.99
C PHE A 112 0.59 36.60 11.38
N GLN A 113 0.15 37.30 12.43
CA GLN A 113 0.46 36.93 13.81
C GLN A 113 -0.77 36.33 14.48
N ILE A 114 -0.60 35.16 15.09
CA ILE A 114 -1.60 34.51 15.93
C ILE A 114 -0.98 34.22 17.29
N GLN A 115 -1.72 34.54 18.35
CA GLN A 115 -1.39 34.09 19.70
C GLN A 115 -1.98 32.70 19.91
N VAL A 116 -1.12 31.71 20.04
CA VAL A 116 -1.49 30.33 20.39
C VAL A 116 -0.92 30.05 21.78
N GLN A 117 -1.73 29.48 22.68
CA GLN A 117 -1.20 29.08 23.98
C GLN A 117 -0.22 27.91 23.82
N PRO A 118 0.83 27.81 24.66
CA PRO A 118 1.76 26.68 24.62
C PRO A 118 1.02 25.34 24.72
N GLY A 119 1.32 24.42 23.80
CA GLY A 119 0.70 23.10 23.74
C GLY A 119 -0.66 23.03 23.04
N GLN A 120 -1.21 24.16 22.56
CA GLN A 120 -2.40 24.16 21.71
C GLN A 120 -2.00 24.07 20.22
N PRO A 121 -2.65 23.22 19.42
CA PRO A 121 -2.43 23.20 17.99
C PRO A 121 -2.91 24.52 17.36
N VAL A 122 -2.26 24.93 16.27
CA VAL A 122 -2.70 26.09 15.48
C VAL A 122 -4.10 25.80 14.93
N PRO A 123 -5.11 26.66 15.19
CA PRO A 123 -6.48 26.42 14.72
C PRO A 123 -6.58 26.59 13.20
N LEU A 124 -7.57 25.92 12.61
CA LEU A 124 -7.90 26.09 11.20
C LEU A 124 -8.62 27.42 11.00
N LEU A 125 -8.01 28.32 10.23
CA LEU A 125 -8.53 29.64 9.92
C LEU A 125 -9.27 29.62 8.57
N PRO A 126 -10.56 30.01 8.53
CA PRO A 126 -11.32 30.12 7.29
C PRO A 126 -10.64 31.06 6.29
N GLY A 127 -10.66 30.70 5.00
CA GLY A 127 -10.10 31.51 3.91
C GLY A 127 -8.60 31.34 3.68
N PHE A 128 -7.89 30.61 4.54
CA PHE A 128 -6.49 30.25 4.32
C PHE A 128 -6.35 28.85 3.72
N PRO A 129 -5.32 28.60 2.88
CA PRO A 129 -4.99 27.26 2.41
C PRO A 129 -4.71 26.32 3.60
N ILE A 130 -5.03 25.04 3.42
CA ILE A 130 -4.73 24.00 4.40
C ILE A 130 -3.50 23.25 3.93
N ARG A 131 -2.54 23.07 4.84
CA ARG A 131 -1.37 22.23 4.65
C ARG A 131 -1.50 20.98 5.51
N PHE A 132 -1.14 19.85 4.91
CA PHE A 132 -1.01 18.57 5.59
C PHE A 132 0.47 18.23 5.69
N ASP A 133 0.91 17.90 6.89
CA ASP A 133 2.24 17.35 7.13
C ASP A 133 2.06 15.93 7.67
N VAL A 134 2.76 14.96 7.07
CA VAL A 134 2.66 13.54 7.46
C VAL A 134 3.97 13.11 8.09
N GLU A 135 3.90 12.62 9.31
CA GLU A 135 5.04 12.09 10.06
C GLU A 135 4.92 10.57 10.18
N LEU A 136 5.92 9.85 9.67
CA LEU A 136 6.02 8.40 9.86
C LEU A 136 6.43 8.12 11.31
N VAL A 137 5.57 7.42 12.06
CA VAL A 137 5.83 7.05 13.45
C VAL A 137 6.53 5.70 13.53
N SER A 138 6.02 4.70 12.81
CA SER A 138 6.61 3.37 12.77
C SER A 138 6.19 2.60 11.53
N GLU A 139 7.03 1.69 11.09
CA GLU A 139 6.70 0.72 10.06
C GLU A 139 7.36 -0.62 10.36
N GLY A 140 6.76 -1.71 9.91
CA GLY A 140 7.38 -3.01 10.04
C GLY A 140 6.48 -4.20 9.78
N TRP A 141 7.12 -5.37 9.70
CA TRP A 141 6.47 -6.66 9.58
C TRP A 141 6.00 -7.16 10.95
N LYS A 142 4.74 -7.56 11.02
CA LYS A 142 4.14 -8.22 12.19
C LYS A 142 3.59 -9.58 11.79
N ILE A 143 3.45 -10.47 12.76
CA ILE A 143 2.71 -11.73 12.57
C ILE A 143 1.25 -11.35 12.39
N ASN A 144 0.62 -11.91 11.36
CA ASN A 144 -0.81 -11.78 11.14
C ASN A 144 -1.51 -12.97 11.79
N GLU A 145 -2.18 -12.74 12.92
CA GLU A 145 -2.94 -13.76 13.64
C GLU A 145 -4.39 -13.89 13.14
N GLU A 146 -4.88 -12.88 12.44
CA GLU A 146 -6.29 -12.78 12.02
C GLU A 146 -6.55 -13.38 10.63
N GLY A 147 -5.48 -13.67 9.87
CA GLY A 147 -5.61 -14.15 8.49
C GLY A 147 -6.12 -13.06 7.56
N ILE A 148 -6.82 -13.47 6.51
CA ILE A 148 -7.49 -12.61 5.53
C ILE A 148 -8.94 -13.07 5.36
#